data_AF-A0A1I3MS80-F1
#
_entry.id   AF-A0A1I3MS80-F1
#
_cell.length_a   1.000
_cell.length_b   1.000
_cell.length_c   1.000
_cell.angle_alpha   90.00
_cell.angle_beta   90.00
_cell.angle_gamma   90.00
#
_symmetry.space_group_name_H-M   'P 1'
#
loop_
_entity.id
_entity.type
_entity.pdbx_description
1 polymer ?
#
loop_
_entity_poly.entity_id
_entity_poly.type
_entity_poly.pdbx_seq_one_letter_code
_entity_poly.pdbx_strand_id
1 'polypeptide(L)'
;MIRFGENAAKQRRVTLVVIMAILLLGGFFVGRLSMLAQYPIIKDQAFGNLSYAYKEIMNDYLDGAKSKALVDGAAEGMVGSLQDPYSVYLSEDKGEAYMQSYEDHFVGIGVEIRQEDGAFIIDDIIKGAPSEKSGLEKEDAIETVDGKSVKGLTFDDLKSKLQGKSGSTVKLEVQRPGRSGMVTVSVKRGDVPVLTVSSEMKADGVGEITISRFAEKTAQEFDAAVQSLQKQGMKALLLDLRGNPGGLLNPTIEIANRFVPKGKTIVQVVYKDEKRVLTHTSSQKEPWTLPIAILVDGHTASSAEVLTAALKDMAGAQVVGEKTFGKGIVQNFNQLKDGSVLKLTEAQWRTPNGQWIHKKGIEPNVAVAPPAYALLPRLDAGLKLKAGDYGDKVVTVQKMLQAIGYDTGTGSGIYDEATEAAVRAFQQKESLPATGETNDRTAYRILDRLTAKFQTEDPQRNKAIELLKAAEAAASSGK
;
A
#
# COMPACT_ATOMS: atom_id res chain seq x y z
N MET A 1 -5.43 -46.20 -80.82
CA MET A 1 -4.52 -45.37 -80.01
C MET A 1 -5.21 -44.45 -78.97
N ILE A 2 -6.55 -44.37 -78.87
CA ILE A 2 -7.21 -43.38 -78.00
C ILE A 2 -7.35 -43.83 -76.52
N ARG A 3 -7.37 -45.14 -76.22
CA ARG A 3 -7.48 -45.65 -74.83
C ARG A 3 -6.24 -45.47 -73.95
N PHE A 4 -5.07 -45.15 -74.51
CA PHE A 4 -3.84 -44.96 -73.73
C PHE A 4 -3.73 -43.55 -73.10
N GLY A 5 -4.37 -42.53 -73.67
CA GLY A 5 -4.32 -41.15 -73.17
C GLY A 5 -5.19 -40.89 -71.93
N GLU A 6 -6.40 -41.48 -71.87
CA GLU A 6 -7.32 -41.32 -70.74
C GLU A 6 -6.79 -41.99 -69.46
N ASN A 7 -6.18 -43.18 -69.59
CA ASN A 7 -5.59 -43.88 -68.45
C ASN A 7 -4.38 -43.12 -67.88
N ALA A 8 -3.56 -42.51 -68.73
CA ALA A 8 -2.43 -41.69 -68.30
C ALA A 8 -2.89 -40.38 -67.61
N ALA A 9 -3.95 -39.73 -68.12
CA ALA A 9 -4.52 -38.54 -67.49
C ALA A 9 -5.20 -38.85 -66.15
N LYS A 10 -5.91 -39.98 -66.05
CA LYS A 10 -6.50 -40.49 -64.80
C LYS A 10 -5.44 -40.86 -63.78
N GLN A 11 -4.37 -41.55 -64.20
CA GLN A 11 -3.21 -41.84 -63.34
C GLN A 11 -2.53 -40.55 -62.85
N ARG A 12 -2.30 -39.55 -63.71
CA ARG A 12 -1.72 -38.26 -63.29
C ARG A 12 -2.60 -37.52 -62.27
N ARG A 13 -3.93 -37.51 -62.46
CA ARG A 13 -4.85 -36.92 -61.47
C ARG A 13 -4.81 -37.65 -60.13
N VAL A 14 -4.81 -38.99 -60.15
CA VAL A 14 -4.69 -39.79 -58.93
C VAL A 14 -3.35 -39.51 -58.24
N THR A 15 -2.24 -39.51 -58.97
CA THR A 15 -0.91 -39.21 -58.42
C THR A 15 -0.84 -37.80 -57.80
N LEU A 16 -1.42 -36.78 -58.45
CA LEU A 16 -1.46 -35.43 -57.89
C LEU A 16 -2.31 -35.34 -56.62
N VAL A 17 -3.45 -36.04 -56.56
CA VAL A 17 -4.29 -36.11 -55.35
C VAL A 17 -3.54 -36.82 -54.22
N VAL A 18 -2.82 -37.90 -54.51
CA VAL A 18 -2.01 -38.62 -53.51
C VAL A 18 -0.87 -37.73 -53.00
N ILE A 19 -0.15 -37.02 -53.89
CA ILE A 19 0.91 -36.09 -53.48
C ILE A 19 0.34 -34.96 -52.61
N MET A 20 -0.80 -34.39 -52.99
CA MET A 20 -1.46 -33.33 -52.20
C MET A 20 -1.89 -33.85 -50.83
N ALA A 21 -2.45 -35.05 -50.74
CA ALA A 21 -2.80 -35.68 -49.47
C ALA A 21 -1.56 -35.93 -48.59
N ILE A 22 -0.45 -36.39 -49.17
CA ILE A 22 0.82 -36.58 -48.46
C ILE A 22 1.39 -35.24 -47.96
N LEU A 23 1.32 -34.18 -48.76
CA LEU A 23 1.78 -32.85 -48.36
C LEU A 23 0.91 -32.24 -47.26
N LEU A 24 -0.41 -32.43 -47.31
CA LEU A 24 -1.33 -31.99 -46.25
C LEU A 24 -1.10 -32.77 -44.95
N LEU A 25 -0.95 -34.09 -45.03
CA LEU A 25 -0.64 -34.93 -43.88
C LEU A 25 0.75 -34.61 -43.30
N GLY A 26 1.75 -34.44 -44.16
CA GLY A 26 3.10 -34.04 -43.77
C GLY A 26 3.12 -32.66 -43.12
N GLY A 27 2.42 -31.69 -43.71
CA GLY A 27 2.26 -30.35 -43.16
C GLY A 27 1.53 -30.34 -41.81
N PHE A 28 0.47 -31.14 -41.66
CA PHE A 28 -0.22 -31.34 -40.38
C PHE A 28 0.70 -31.97 -39.33
N PHE A 29 1.50 -32.98 -39.71
CA PHE A 29 2.39 -33.66 -38.78
C PHE A 29 3.55 -32.77 -38.35
N VAL A 30 4.18 -32.06 -39.29
CA VAL A 30 5.23 -31.06 -39.02
C VAL A 30 4.67 -29.91 -38.17
N GLY A 31 3.47 -29.43 -38.50
CA GLY A 31 2.77 -28.41 -37.71
C GLY A 31 2.50 -28.87 -36.28
N ARG A 32 2.02 -30.10 -36.09
CA ARG A 32 1.80 -30.71 -34.76
C ARG A 32 3.10 -30.91 -34.00
N LEU A 33 4.16 -31.37 -34.67
CA LEU A 33 5.49 -31.55 -34.06
C LEU A 33 6.07 -30.21 -33.62
N SER A 34 5.95 -29.19 -34.46
CA SER A 34 6.36 -27.81 -34.17
C SER A 34 5.59 -27.24 -32.98
N MET A 35 4.26 -27.43 -32.93
CA MET A 35 3.42 -27.03 -31.80
C MET A 35 3.84 -27.73 -30.50
N LEU A 36 4.08 -29.04 -30.52
CA LEU A 36 4.54 -29.80 -29.34
C LEU A 36 5.96 -29.45 -28.89
N ALA A 37 6.80 -28.92 -29.78
CA ALA A 37 8.15 -28.46 -29.46
C ALA A 37 8.13 -27.02 -28.89
N GLN A 38 7.28 -26.15 -29.43
CA GLN A 38 7.15 -24.75 -29.00
C GLN A 38 6.35 -24.60 -27.69
N TYR A 39 5.42 -25.52 -27.41
CA TYR A 39 4.55 -25.46 -26.22
C TYR A 39 4.74 -26.72 -25.36
N PRO A 40 5.84 -26.82 -24.60
CA PRO A 40 6.14 -27.98 -23.76
C PRO A 40 5.07 -28.22 -22.67
N ILE A 41 4.31 -27.18 -22.30
CA ILE A 41 3.18 -27.27 -21.36
C ILE A 41 2.09 -28.26 -21.83
N ILE A 42 1.97 -28.52 -23.14
CA ILE A 42 1.01 -29.49 -23.69
C ILE A 42 1.39 -30.94 -23.30
N LYS A 43 2.67 -31.19 -22.96
CA LYS A 43 3.15 -32.49 -22.49
C LYS A 43 3.09 -32.63 -20.96
N ASP A 44 2.82 -31.55 -20.24
CA ASP A 44 2.72 -31.57 -18.79
C ASP A 44 1.38 -32.22 -18.37
N GLN A 45 1.46 -33.37 -17.70
CA GLN A 45 0.28 -34.09 -17.22
C GLN A 45 -0.56 -33.23 -16.27
N ALA A 46 0.07 -32.38 -15.45
CA ALA A 46 -0.64 -31.49 -14.54
C ALA A 46 -1.46 -30.45 -15.33
N PHE A 47 -0.91 -29.91 -16.40
CA PHE A 47 -1.64 -29.00 -17.28
C PHE A 47 -2.75 -29.72 -18.07
N GLY A 48 -2.53 -30.98 -18.43
CA GLY A 48 -3.57 -31.86 -18.99
C GLY A 48 -4.77 -32.02 -18.05
N ASN A 49 -4.51 -32.29 -16.77
CA ASN A 49 -5.56 -32.40 -15.75
C ASN A 49 -6.30 -31.07 -15.54
N LEU A 50 -5.58 -29.95 -15.49
CA LEU A 50 -6.19 -28.60 -15.41
C LEU A 50 -7.09 -28.33 -16.62
N SER A 51 -6.62 -28.67 -17.82
CA SER A 51 -7.38 -28.51 -19.07
C SER A 51 -8.63 -29.39 -19.10
N TYR A 52 -8.55 -30.62 -18.57
CA TYR A 52 -9.70 -31.51 -18.44
C TYR A 52 -10.73 -30.93 -17.46
N ALA A 53 -10.30 -30.54 -16.25
CA ALA A 53 -11.18 -29.95 -15.24
C ALA A 53 -11.87 -28.68 -15.75
N TYR A 54 -11.13 -27.77 -16.40
CA TYR A 54 -11.71 -26.58 -17.01
C TYR A 54 -12.80 -26.92 -18.04
N LYS A 55 -12.57 -27.91 -18.90
CA LYS A 55 -13.55 -28.33 -19.92
C LYS A 55 -14.79 -28.95 -19.30
N GLU A 56 -14.62 -29.86 -18.34
CA GLU A 56 -15.73 -30.51 -17.63
C GLU A 56 -16.62 -29.46 -16.94
N ILE A 57 -16.01 -28.50 -16.22
CA ILE A 57 -16.77 -27.43 -15.56
C ILE A 57 -17.51 -26.55 -16.57
N MET A 58 -16.87 -26.16 -17.67
CA MET A 58 -17.51 -25.33 -18.70
C MET A 58 -18.68 -26.03 -19.40
N ASN A 59 -18.65 -27.36 -19.53
CA ASN A 59 -19.66 -28.13 -20.24
C ASN A 59 -20.80 -28.62 -19.33
N ASP A 60 -20.44 -29.09 -18.13
CA ASP A 60 -21.31 -29.94 -17.31
C ASP A 60 -21.69 -29.34 -15.96
N TYR A 61 -21.11 -28.18 -15.56
CA TYR A 61 -21.48 -27.52 -14.32
C TYR A 61 -22.92 -26.98 -14.38
N LEU A 62 -23.76 -27.43 -13.44
CA LEU A 62 -25.20 -27.21 -13.40
C LEU A 62 -25.62 -25.73 -13.51
N ASP A 63 -24.91 -24.83 -12.83
CA ASP A 63 -25.28 -23.41 -12.76
C ASP A 63 -24.62 -22.56 -13.88
N GLY A 64 -23.84 -23.20 -14.75
CA GLY A 64 -23.02 -22.54 -15.77
C GLY A 64 -21.79 -21.85 -15.17
N ALA A 65 -20.70 -21.83 -15.95
CA ALA A 65 -19.44 -21.22 -15.53
C ALA A 65 -18.99 -20.12 -16.49
N LYS A 66 -18.28 -19.13 -15.96
CA LYS A 66 -17.64 -18.07 -16.76
C LYS A 66 -16.17 -18.42 -16.94
N SER A 67 -15.75 -18.60 -18.19
CA SER A 67 -14.36 -18.89 -18.58
C SER A 67 -13.35 -18.02 -17.84
N LYS A 68 -13.58 -16.70 -17.84
CA LYS A 68 -12.70 -15.74 -17.18
C LYS A 68 -12.53 -16.01 -15.68
N ALA A 69 -13.63 -16.21 -14.94
CA ALA A 69 -13.58 -16.44 -13.50
C ALA A 69 -12.81 -17.73 -13.16
N LEU A 70 -12.92 -18.78 -13.99
CA LEU A 70 -12.15 -20.01 -13.82
C LEU A 70 -10.66 -19.80 -14.06
N VAL A 71 -10.30 -19.05 -15.12
CA VAL A 71 -8.90 -18.78 -15.47
C VAL A 71 -8.23 -17.89 -14.41
N ASP A 72 -8.91 -16.84 -13.95
CA ASP A 72 -8.42 -15.96 -12.89
C ASP A 72 -8.24 -16.75 -11.59
N GLY A 73 -9.22 -17.57 -11.19
CA GLY A 73 -9.12 -18.42 -10.01
C GLY A 73 -8.01 -19.47 -10.11
N ALA A 74 -7.76 -20.03 -11.31
CA ALA A 74 -6.63 -20.92 -11.54
C ALA A 74 -5.29 -20.19 -11.42
N ALA A 75 -5.17 -18.97 -11.95
CA ALA A 75 -3.96 -18.15 -11.81
C ALA A 75 -3.68 -17.77 -10.35
N GLU A 76 -4.71 -17.33 -9.62
CA GLU A 76 -4.62 -17.07 -8.18
C GLU A 76 -4.20 -18.33 -7.40
N GLY A 77 -4.80 -19.48 -7.71
CA GLY A 77 -4.45 -20.77 -7.11
C GLY A 77 -3.01 -21.22 -7.40
N MET A 78 -2.53 -21.04 -8.63
CA MET A 78 -1.14 -21.35 -9.00
C MET A 78 -0.15 -20.50 -8.19
N VAL A 79 -0.40 -19.19 -8.08
CA VAL A 79 0.47 -18.31 -7.27
C VAL A 79 0.35 -18.64 -5.78
N GLY A 80 -0.86 -18.91 -5.28
CA GLY A 80 -1.09 -19.34 -3.90
C GLY A 80 -0.35 -20.63 -3.53
N SER A 81 -0.14 -21.53 -4.50
CA SER A 81 0.61 -22.77 -4.29
C SER A 81 2.10 -22.55 -3.93
N LEU A 82 2.64 -21.35 -4.19
CA LEU A 82 4.01 -20.99 -3.82
C LEU A 82 4.19 -20.86 -2.30
N GLN A 83 3.08 -20.74 -1.54
CA GLN A 83 3.08 -20.45 -0.10
C GLN A 83 3.93 -19.21 0.27
N ASP A 84 4.11 -18.32 -0.71
CA ASP A 84 4.76 -17.04 -0.57
C ASP A 84 3.67 -15.96 -0.40
N PRO A 85 3.47 -15.40 0.81
CA PRO A 85 2.43 -14.41 1.04
C PRO A 85 2.66 -13.10 0.28
N TYR A 86 3.82 -12.92 -0.36
CA TYR A 86 4.16 -11.72 -1.11
C TYR A 86 3.91 -11.86 -2.62
N SER A 87 3.78 -13.09 -3.12
CA SER A 87 3.44 -13.36 -4.51
C SER A 87 1.93 -13.47 -4.65
N VAL A 88 1.33 -12.68 -5.54
CA VAL A 88 -0.12 -12.65 -5.77
C VAL A 88 -0.42 -12.41 -7.25
N TYR A 89 -1.53 -12.95 -7.71
CA TYR A 89 -2.16 -12.58 -8.97
C TYR A 89 -3.32 -11.63 -8.67
N LEU A 90 -3.34 -10.45 -9.29
CA LEU A 90 -4.38 -9.44 -9.13
C LEU A 90 -5.10 -9.29 -10.47
N SER A 91 -6.34 -9.73 -10.56
CA SER A 91 -7.15 -9.64 -11.79
C SER A 91 -7.59 -8.21 -12.10
N GLU A 92 -7.44 -7.77 -13.35
CA GLU A 92 -8.03 -6.55 -13.95
C GLU A 92 -8.01 -5.33 -13.01
N ASP A 93 -9.18 -4.82 -12.59
CA ASP A 93 -9.36 -3.64 -11.75
C ASP A 93 -8.51 -3.69 -10.47
N LYS A 94 -8.31 -4.88 -9.87
CA LYS A 94 -7.43 -5.03 -8.70
C LYS A 94 -5.97 -4.82 -9.07
N GLY A 95 -5.54 -5.31 -10.24
CA GLY A 95 -4.20 -5.13 -10.77
C GLY A 95 -3.94 -3.67 -11.13
N GLU A 96 -4.86 -3.05 -11.86
CA GLU A 96 -4.78 -1.63 -12.24
C GLU A 96 -4.75 -0.72 -11.01
N ALA A 97 -5.69 -0.89 -10.07
CA ALA A 97 -5.73 -0.09 -8.85
C ALA A 97 -4.46 -0.26 -8.00
N TYR A 98 -3.85 -1.46 -8.03
CA TYR A 98 -2.58 -1.71 -7.34
C TYR A 98 -1.42 -0.98 -8.02
N MET A 99 -1.32 -1.01 -9.35
CA MET A 99 -0.27 -0.29 -10.09
C MET A 99 -0.40 1.23 -9.91
N GLN A 100 -1.62 1.77 -10.04
CA GLN A 100 -1.91 3.20 -9.83
C GLN A 100 -1.54 3.68 -8.43
N SER A 101 -1.51 2.81 -7.42
CA SER A 101 -1.09 3.19 -6.06
C SER A 101 0.41 3.55 -5.94
N TYR A 102 1.22 3.17 -6.93
CA TYR A 102 2.64 3.50 -7.05
C TYR A 102 2.94 4.60 -8.08
N GLU A 103 1.99 4.88 -8.97
CA GLU A 103 2.03 6.01 -9.89
C GLU A 103 1.91 7.33 -9.10
N ASP A 104 2.19 8.43 -9.78
CA ASP A 104 2.12 9.77 -9.18
C ASP A 104 0.68 10.28 -8.95
N HIS A 105 -0.30 9.61 -9.55
CA HIS A 105 -1.72 9.87 -9.37
C HIS A 105 -2.55 8.60 -9.52
N PHE A 106 -3.77 8.61 -8.99
CA PHE A 106 -4.81 7.66 -9.38
C PHE A 106 -6.05 8.43 -9.81
N VAL A 107 -6.97 7.78 -10.53
CA VAL A 107 -8.18 8.43 -11.01
C VAL A 107 -9.32 8.30 -10.00
N GLY A 108 -9.85 9.43 -9.54
CA GLY A 108 -10.96 9.45 -8.60
C GLY A 108 -11.48 10.86 -8.33
N ILE A 109 -12.10 11.04 -7.16
CA ILE A 109 -12.55 12.36 -6.70
C ILE A 109 -11.58 13.00 -5.69
N GLY A 110 -10.78 12.20 -4.98
CA GLY A 110 -9.75 12.65 -4.03
C GLY A 110 -10.30 13.18 -2.70
N VAL A 111 -10.94 12.31 -1.93
CA VAL A 111 -11.39 12.60 -0.56
C VAL A 111 -10.95 11.48 0.37
N GLU A 112 -10.70 11.83 1.62
CA GLU A 112 -10.53 10.87 2.71
C GLU A 112 -11.90 10.66 3.37
N ILE A 113 -12.27 9.41 3.60
CA ILE A 113 -13.60 9.05 4.09
C ILE A 113 -13.43 8.19 5.34
N ARG A 114 -14.18 8.53 6.38
CA ARG A 114 -14.37 7.72 7.58
C ARG A 114 -15.80 7.19 7.63
N GLN A 115 -15.96 6.02 8.24
CA GLN A 115 -17.28 5.46 8.51
C GLN A 115 -17.69 5.81 9.94
N GLU A 116 -18.90 6.33 10.12
CA GLU A 116 -19.46 6.69 11.43
C GLU A 116 -20.92 6.25 11.50
N ASP A 117 -21.24 5.36 12.43
CA ASP A 117 -22.59 4.84 12.69
C ASP A 117 -23.29 4.34 11.40
N GLY A 118 -22.50 3.73 10.51
CA GLY A 118 -22.95 3.21 9.21
C GLY A 118 -23.05 4.25 8.08
N ALA A 119 -22.79 5.53 8.36
CA ALA A 119 -22.69 6.60 7.37
C ALA A 119 -21.24 6.78 6.89
N PHE A 120 -21.07 7.32 5.68
CA PHE A 120 -19.75 7.65 5.13
C PHE A 120 -19.55 9.16 5.19
N ILE A 121 -18.59 9.61 5.98
CA ILE A 121 -18.32 11.02 6.23
C ILE A 121 -16.99 11.40 5.61
N ILE A 122 -16.95 12.51 4.89
CA ILE A 122 -15.72 13.09 4.36
C ILE A 122 -14.89 13.63 5.53
N ASP A 123 -13.74 12.99 5.77
CA ASP A 123 -12.77 13.37 6.81
C ASP A 123 -11.86 14.51 6.32
N ASP A 124 -11.36 14.39 5.08
CA ASP A 124 -10.54 15.41 4.45
C ASP A 124 -10.73 15.49 2.92
N ILE A 125 -10.35 16.63 2.36
CA ILE A 125 -10.28 16.90 0.93
C ILE A 125 -8.82 16.88 0.51
N ILE A 126 -8.46 16.00 -0.42
CA ILE A 126 -7.07 15.90 -0.89
C ILE A 126 -6.73 17.15 -1.70
N LYS A 127 -5.70 17.88 -1.25
CA LYS A 127 -5.21 19.08 -1.92
C LYS A 127 -4.80 18.79 -3.36
N GLY A 128 -5.23 19.63 -4.30
CA GLY A 128 -4.96 19.46 -5.73
C GLY A 128 -5.80 18.39 -6.43
N ALA A 129 -6.71 17.71 -5.72
CA ALA A 129 -7.62 16.73 -6.30
C ALA A 129 -8.91 17.37 -6.86
N PRO A 130 -9.72 16.62 -7.65
CA PRO A 130 -10.94 17.17 -8.23
C PRO A 130 -11.99 17.66 -7.21
N SER A 131 -12.06 17.04 -6.03
CA SER A 131 -12.95 17.41 -4.92
C SER A 131 -12.67 18.81 -4.37
N GLU A 132 -11.42 19.30 -4.42
CA GLU A 132 -11.02 20.60 -3.87
C GLU A 132 -11.80 21.77 -4.49
N LYS A 133 -12.24 21.60 -5.74
CA LYS A 133 -12.98 22.63 -6.49
C LYS A 133 -14.45 22.27 -6.71
N SER A 134 -14.94 21.16 -6.15
CA SER A 134 -16.30 20.69 -6.38
C SER A 134 -17.33 21.27 -5.41
N GLY A 135 -16.86 21.83 -4.29
CA GLY A 135 -17.72 22.33 -3.21
C GLY A 135 -18.09 21.26 -2.17
N LEU A 136 -17.46 20.07 -2.21
CA LEU A 136 -17.44 19.14 -1.08
C LEU A 136 -16.68 19.77 0.09
N GLU A 137 -17.15 19.52 1.30
CA GLU A 137 -16.56 20.03 2.54
C GLU A 137 -16.28 18.88 3.52
N LYS A 138 -15.37 19.13 4.46
CA LYS A 138 -15.18 18.22 5.61
C LYS A 138 -16.51 18.07 6.36
N GLU A 139 -16.72 16.88 6.90
CA GLU A 139 -17.92 16.48 7.64
C GLU A 139 -19.20 16.34 6.78
N ASP A 140 -19.12 16.49 5.46
CA ASP A 140 -20.22 16.10 4.57
C ASP A 140 -20.45 14.58 4.67
N ALA A 141 -21.68 14.16 4.99
CA ALA A 141 -22.10 12.76 4.98
C ALA A 141 -22.64 12.38 3.59
N ILE A 142 -22.04 11.39 2.93
CA ILE A 142 -22.44 10.92 1.61
C ILE A 142 -23.72 10.07 1.76
N GLU A 143 -24.80 10.49 1.11
CA GLU A 143 -26.10 9.80 1.16
C GLU A 143 -26.37 8.98 -0.10
N THR A 144 -26.05 9.56 -1.27
CA THR A 144 -26.18 8.89 -2.57
C THR A 144 -24.98 9.12 -3.48
N VAL A 145 -24.68 8.12 -4.31
CA VAL A 145 -23.71 8.18 -5.42
C VAL A 145 -24.44 7.79 -6.70
N ASP A 146 -24.48 8.71 -7.67
CA ASP A 146 -25.24 8.58 -8.92
C ASP A 146 -26.71 8.19 -8.69
N GLY A 147 -27.33 8.79 -7.67
CA GLY A 147 -28.73 8.57 -7.29
C GLY A 147 -29.00 7.24 -6.57
N LYS A 148 -27.97 6.43 -6.30
CA LYS A 148 -28.08 5.19 -5.53
C LYS A 148 -27.64 5.44 -4.10
N SER A 149 -28.46 5.05 -3.13
CA SER A 149 -28.11 5.16 -1.72
C SER A 149 -26.82 4.39 -1.41
N VAL A 150 -25.99 4.97 -0.53
CA VAL A 150 -24.78 4.31 -0.02
C VAL A 150 -25.03 3.55 1.28
N LYS A 151 -26.25 3.59 1.81
CA LYS A 151 -26.60 2.92 3.06
C LYS A 151 -26.40 1.41 2.94
N GLY A 152 -25.64 0.83 3.89
CA GLY A 152 -25.35 -0.60 3.94
C GLY A 152 -24.28 -1.07 2.97
N LEU A 153 -23.65 -0.17 2.21
CA LEU A 153 -22.47 -0.52 1.41
C LEU A 153 -21.26 -0.77 2.31
N THR A 154 -20.33 -1.60 1.83
CA THR A 154 -18.98 -1.66 2.39
C THR A 154 -18.16 -0.45 1.93
N PHE A 155 -17.04 -0.19 2.61
CA PHE A 155 -16.10 0.85 2.19
C PHE A 155 -15.56 0.59 0.77
N ASP A 156 -15.26 -0.67 0.43
CA ASP A 156 -14.78 -1.05 -0.90
C ASP A 156 -15.86 -0.83 -1.98
N ASP A 157 -17.12 -1.12 -1.67
CA ASP A 157 -18.25 -0.83 -2.56
C ASP A 157 -18.36 0.68 -2.81
N LEU A 158 -18.21 1.51 -1.77
CA LEU A 158 -18.21 2.96 -1.93
C LEU A 158 -17.03 3.41 -2.79
N LYS A 159 -15.82 2.94 -2.49
CA LYS A 159 -14.59 3.27 -3.22
C LYS A 159 -14.74 2.98 -4.72
N SER A 160 -15.26 1.81 -5.07
CA SER A 160 -15.49 1.43 -6.47
C SER A 160 -16.49 2.34 -7.21
N LYS A 161 -17.45 2.94 -6.49
CA LYS A 161 -18.41 3.90 -7.05
C LYS A 161 -17.81 5.30 -7.22
N LEU A 162 -16.93 5.72 -6.32
CA LEU A 162 -16.28 7.02 -6.37
C LEU A 162 -15.15 7.07 -7.41
N GLN A 163 -14.45 5.95 -7.60
CA GLN A 163 -13.49 5.75 -8.69
C GLN A 163 -14.21 5.47 -10.02
N GLY A 164 -13.46 5.53 -11.12
CA GLY A 164 -13.99 5.28 -12.46
C GLY A 164 -13.15 5.92 -13.55
N LYS A 165 -13.62 5.83 -14.79
CA LYS A 165 -12.89 6.34 -15.97
C LYS A 165 -12.58 7.84 -15.83
N SER A 166 -11.34 8.23 -16.15
CA SER A 166 -10.91 9.63 -16.13
C SER A 166 -11.81 10.51 -17.01
N GLY A 167 -12.17 11.68 -16.50
CA GLY A 167 -13.05 12.65 -17.14
C GLY A 167 -14.55 12.34 -17.04
N SER A 168 -14.95 11.16 -16.56
CA SER A 168 -16.35 10.88 -16.22
C SER A 168 -16.80 11.73 -15.03
N THR A 169 -18.11 11.91 -14.84
CA THR A 169 -18.66 12.66 -13.70
C THR A 169 -19.34 11.69 -12.74
N VAL A 170 -19.21 11.96 -11.44
CA VAL A 170 -19.99 11.32 -10.38
C VAL A 170 -20.85 12.37 -9.70
N LYS A 171 -22.11 12.05 -9.46
CA LYS A 171 -23.04 12.93 -8.75
C LYS A 171 -23.22 12.42 -7.32
N LEU A 172 -22.90 13.27 -6.35
CA LEU A 172 -23.05 12.99 -4.93
C LEU A 172 -24.21 13.81 -4.38
N GLU A 173 -25.00 13.22 -3.50
CA GLU A 173 -25.88 13.97 -2.60
C GLU A 173 -25.33 13.79 -1.20
N VAL A 174 -25.04 14.91 -0.54
CA VAL A 174 -24.43 14.93 0.78
C VAL A 174 -25.30 15.67 1.78
N GLN A 175 -25.33 15.18 3.01
CA GLN A 175 -25.89 15.89 4.15
C GLN A 175 -24.79 16.69 4.83
N ARG A 176 -24.89 18.02 4.76
CA ARG A 176 -23.92 18.94 5.36
C ARG A 176 -24.32 19.31 6.80
N PRO A 177 -23.41 19.25 7.78
CA PRO A 177 -23.69 19.72 9.12
C PRO A 177 -24.16 21.18 9.14
N GLY A 178 -25.21 21.46 9.91
CA GLY A 178 -25.76 22.82 10.04
C GLY A 178 -26.62 23.31 8.87
N ARG A 179 -26.81 22.51 7.81
CA ARG A 179 -27.68 22.86 6.67
C ARG A 179 -28.89 21.94 6.58
N SER A 180 -30.09 22.53 6.50
CA SER A 180 -31.31 21.78 6.24
C SER A 180 -31.40 21.39 4.76
N GLY A 181 -31.46 20.09 4.47
CA GLY A 181 -31.57 19.54 3.11
C GLY A 181 -30.24 19.05 2.53
N MET A 182 -30.35 18.18 1.52
CA MET A 182 -29.20 17.61 0.82
C MET A 182 -28.55 18.63 -0.12
N VAL A 183 -27.22 18.57 -0.22
CA VAL A 183 -26.43 19.32 -1.19
C VAL A 183 -26.04 18.36 -2.30
N THR A 184 -26.43 18.67 -3.52
CA THR A 184 -25.97 17.93 -4.70
C THR A 184 -24.66 18.50 -5.20
N VAL A 185 -23.65 17.64 -5.33
CA VAL A 185 -22.33 17.98 -5.84
C VAL A 185 -21.96 17.06 -6.99
N SER A 186 -21.64 17.64 -8.15
CA SER A 186 -21.11 16.89 -9.29
C SER A 186 -19.60 17.03 -9.34
N VAL A 187 -18.89 15.92 -9.24
CA VAL A 187 -17.43 15.89 -9.31
C VAL A 187 -16.99 15.22 -10.60
N LYS A 188 -16.17 15.90 -11.39
CA LYS A 188 -15.51 15.28 -12.53
C LYS A 188 -14.33 14.45 -12.02
N ARG A 189 -14.34 13.14 -12.26
CA ARG A 189 -13.23 12.25 -11.91
C ARG A 189 -11.98 12.66 -12.68
N GLY A 190 -10.86 12.68 -11.99
CA GLY A 190 -9.57 13.08 -12.56
C GLY A 190 -8.45 12.65 -11.65
N ASP A 191 -7.26 13.19 -11.91
CA ASP A 191 -6.04 12.80 -11.24
C ASP A 191 -6.06 13.26 -9.79
N VAL A 192 -5.92 12.31 -8.88
CA VAL A 192 -5.76 12.53 -7.45
C VAL A 192 -4.28 12.33 -7.14
N PRO A 193 -3.57 13.36 -6.67
CA PRO A 193 -2.14 13.25 -6.40
C PRO A 193 -1.87 12.27 -5.27
N VAL A 194 -0.87 11.40 -5.45
CA VAL A 194 -0.36 10.54 -4.37
C VAL A 194 0.77 11.29 -3.66
N LEU A 195 0.43 12.09 -2.66
CA LEU A 195 1.44 12.77 -1.84
C LEU A 195 2.11 11.77 -0.90
N THR A 196 3.42 11.61 -1.03
CA THR A 196 4.19 10.63 -0.27
C THR A 196 5.11 11.24 0.77
N VAL A 197 5.41 12.53 0.64
CA VAL A 197 6.29 13.26 1.55
C VAL A 197 5.54 14.41 2.22
N SER A 198 5.68 14.50 3.54
CA SER A 198 5.36 15.71 4.31
C SER A 198 6.59 16.19 5.05
N SER A 199 6.64 17.49 5.36
CA SER A 199 7.78 18.08 6.05
C SER A 199 7.38 19.23 6.96
N GLU A 200 8.13 19.38 8.05
CA GLU A 200 7.91 20.41 9.06
C GLU A 200 9.24 20.83 9.69
N MET A 201 9.42 22.13 9.93
CA MET A 201 10.51 22.62 10.76
C MET A 201 10.11 22.49 12.23
N LYS A 202 10.79 21.61 12.96
CA LYS A 202 10.65 21.48 14.42
C LYS A 202 11.49 22.54 15.13
N ALA A 203 11.31 22.60 16.45
CA ALA A 203 12.12 23.47 17.31
C ALA A 203 13.63 23.22 17.11
N ASP A 204 14.43 24.25 17.38
CA ASP A 204 15.90 24.23 17.33
C ASP A 204 16.52 23.92 15.95
N GLY A 205 15.74 24.00 14.87
CA GLY A 205 16.24 23.85 13.50
C GLY A 205 16.31 22.40 13.01
N VAL A 206 15.61 21.47 13.67
CA VAL A 206 15.45 20.10 13.18
C VAL A 206 14.37 20.08 12.10
N GLY A 207 14.76 19.77 10.86
CA GLY A 207 13.78 19.51 9.81
C GLY A 207 13.30 18.07 9.88
N GLU A 208 12.00 17.86 10.05
CA GLU A 208 11.38 16.54 9.99
C GLU A 208 10.80 16.32 8.59
N ILE A 209 11.11 15.17 7.99
CA ILE A 209 10.52 14.71 6.75
C ILE A 209 9.91 13.34 7.01
N THR A 210 8.60 13.19 6.77
CA THR A 210 7.93 11.89 6.81
C THR A 210 7.75 11.37 5.40
N ILE A 211 8.14 10.12 5.17
CA ILE A 211 7.85 9.40 3.91
C ILE A 211 6.83 8.31 4.22
N SER A 212 5.62 8.41 3.67
CA SER A 212 4.54 7.44 3.93
C SER A 212 4.66 6.17 3.06
N ARG A 213 5.25 6.30 1.87
CA ARG A 213 5.53 5.22 0.91
C ARG A 213 6.51 5.70 -0.15
N PHE A 214 7.07 4.76 -0.93
CA PHE A 214 7.91 5.08 -2.09
C PHE A 214 7.14 4.90 -3.40
N ALA A 215 6.66 6.00 -3.97
CA ALA A 215 5.99 6.09 -5.28
C ALA A 215 6.86 6.86 -6.28
N GLU A 216 6.40 6.99 -7.52
CA GLU A 216 7.18 7.59 -8.62
C GLU A 216 7.75 8.99 -8.29
N LYS A 217 6.96 9.86 -7.65
CA LYS A 217 7.38 11.24 -7.33
C LYS A 217 8.07 11.42 -5.97
N THR A 218 8.20 10.37 -5.16
CA THR A 218 8.69 10.51 -3.77
C THR A 218 10.06 11.18 -3.69
N ALA A 219 11.00 10.85 -4.58
CA ALA A 219 12.33 11.47 -4.58
C ALA A 219 12.28 12.97 -4.91
N GLN A 220 11.42 13.37 -5.85
CA GLN A 220 11.21 14.78 -6.20
C GLN A 220 10.56 15.55 -5.04
N GLU A 221 9.53 14.97 -4.42
CA GLU A 221 8.87 15.58 -3.25
C GLU A 221 9.83 15.71 -2.07
N PHE A 222 10.69 14.70 -1.87
CA PHE A 222 11.74 14.71 -0.86
C PHE A 222 12.76 15.84 -1.09
N ASP A 223 13.27 15.98 -2.32
CA ASP A 223 14.20 17.05 -2.65
C ASP A 223 13.58 18.44 -2.46
N ALA A 224 12.30 18.61 -2.79
CA ALA A 224 11.56 19.86 -2.54
C ALA A 224 11.44 20.15 -1.04
N ALA A 225 11.12 19.13 -0.22
CA ALA A 225 11.06 19.24 1.22
C ALA A 225 12.43 19.63 1.83
N VAL A 226 13.50 18.95 1.43
CA VAL A 226 14.87 19.27 1.88
C VAL A 226 15.24 20.71 1.52
N GLN A 227 14.99 21.15 0.29
CA GLN A 227 15.29 22.52 -0.13
C GLN A 227 14.49 23.57 0.66
N SER A 228 13.21 23.29 0.94
CA SER A 228 12.37 24.15 1.75
C SER A 228 12.90 24.27 3.18
N LEU A 229 13.23 23.15 3.82
CA LEU A 229 13.77 23.12 5.17
C LEU A 229 15.16 23.77 5.26
N GLN A 230 16.03 23.56 4.27
CA GLN A 230 17.33 24.23 4.19
C GLN A 230 17.19 25.76 4.11
N LYS A 231 16.23 26.27 3.33
CA LYS A 231 15.93 27.72 3.27
C LYS A 231 15.41 28.27 4.59
N GLN A 232 14.75 27.44 5.40
CA GLN A 232 14.29 27.77 6.74
C GLN A 232 15.40 27.65 7.81
N GLY A 233 16.63 27.28 7.42
CA GLY A 233 17.77 27.18 8.33
C GLY A 233 17.92 25.83 9.03
N MET A 234 17.47 24.73 8.40
CA MET A 234 17.64 23.38 8.91
C MET A 234 19.10 23.08 9.27
N LYS A 235 19.30 22.53 10.48
CA LYS A 235 20.60 22.16 11.04
C LYS A 235 20.78 20.66 11.22
N ALA A 236 19.68 19.92 11.29
CA ALA A 236 19.65 18.48 11.39
C ALA A 236 18.40 17.93 10.69
N LEU A 237 18.47 16.70 10.19
CA LEU A 237 17.38 16.03 9.50
C LEU A 237 16.86 14.84 10.33
N LEU A 238 15.57 14.86 10.63
CA LEU A 238 14.85 13.71 11.15
C LEU A 238 14.00 13.10 10.02
N LEU A 239 14.26 11.84 9.69
CA LEU A 239 13.51 11.10 8.70
C LEU A 239 12.54 10.14 9.39
N ASP A 240 11.23 10.35 9.26
CA ASP A 240 10.22 9.44 9.80
C ASP A 240 9.79 8.41 8.74
N LEU A 241 10.10 7.14 8.97
CA LEU A 241 9.75 5.99 8.13
C LEU A 241 8.82 5.00 8.86
N ARG A 242 8.25 5.39 10.02
CA ARG A 242 7.30 4.54 10.75
C ARG A 242 6.04 4.34 9.94
N GLY A 243 5.46 3.14 9.99
CA GLY A 243 4.28 2.81 9.20
C GLY A 243 4.52 2.67 7.69
N ASN A 244 5.73 2.94 7.19
CA ASN A 244 6.01 2.93 5.75
C ASN A 244 6.26 1.50 5.22
N PRO A 245 5.36 0.94 4.39
CA PRO A 245 5.47 -0.44 3.90
C PRO A 245 6.50 -0.61 2.76
N GLY A 246 7.20 0.46 2.38
CA GLY A 246 8.15 0.54 1.29
C GLY A 246 7.53 1.04 -0.02
N GLY A 247 7.94 0.44 -1.13
CA GLY A 247 7.44 0.77 -2.47
C GLY A 247 8.51 0.62 -3.53
N LEU A 248 8.57 1.55 -4.49
CA LEU A 248 9.49 1.49 -5.62
C LEU A 248 10.95 1.65 -5.17
N LEU A 249 11.85 0.83 -5.73
CA LEU A 249 13.28 0.87 -5.39
C LEU A 249 14.00 2.10 -5.97
N ASN A 250 13.61 2.55 -7.17
CA ASN A 250 14.24 3.68 -7.84
C ASN A 250 14.22 4.99 -7.01
N PRO A 251 13.06 5.51 -6.55
CA PRO A 251 13.04 6.70 -5.71
C PRO A 251 13.81 6.50 -4.39
N THR A 252 13.89 5.28 -3.89
CA THR A 252 14.68 4.94 -2.70
C THR A 252 16.17 5.14 -2.95
N ILE A 253 16.68 4.67 -4.10
CA ILE A 253 18.07 4.86 -4.51
C ILE A 253 18.37 6.35 -4.74
N GLU A 254 17.44 7.08 -5.37
CA GLU A 254 17.57 8.52 -5.61
C GLU A 254 17.69 9.31 -4.30
N ILE A 255 16.85 9.02 -3.31
CA ILE A 255 16.94 9.63 -1.97
C ILE A 255 18.25 9.20 -1.29
N ALA A 256 18.64 7.93 -1.37
CA ALA A 256 19.89 7.44 -0.78
C ALA A 256 21.13 8.13 -1.38
N ASN A 257 21.12 8.46 -2.69
CA ASN A 257 22.19 9.22 -3.34
C ASN A 257 22.43 10.60 -2.71
N ARG A 258 21.47 11.16 -1.97
CA ARG A 258 21.66 12.43 -1.26
C ARG A 258 22.60 12.29 -0.07
N PHE A 259 22.57 11.14 0.61
CA PHE A 259 23.20 10.94 1.91
C PHE A 259 24.42 10.03 1.86
N VAL A 260 24.31 8.94 1.09
CA VAL A 260 25.36 7.92 1.03
C VAL A 260 26.57 8.46 0.26
N PRO A 261 27.80 8.40 0.80
CA PRO A 261 29.00 8.86 0.11
C PRO A 261 29.17 8.23 -1.27
N LYS A 262 29.62 9.03 -2.24
CA LYS A 262 29.82 8.58 -3.63
C LYS A 262 30.64 7.28 -3.70
N GLY A 263 30.16 6.32 -4.49
CA GLY A 263 30.79 5.02 -4.71
C GLY A 263 30.51 3.97 -3.63
N LYS A 264 29.91 4.32 -2.48
CA LYS A 264 29.48 3.35 -1.47
C LYS A 264 28.22 2.61 -1.92
N THR A 265 28.07 1.36 -1.51
CA THR A 265 26.90 0.53 -1.83
C THR A 265 25.65 1.04 -1.10
N ILE A 266 24.54 1.12 -1.82
CA ILE A 266 23.20 1.39 -1.25
C ILE A 266 22.50 0.06 -0.97
N VAL A 267 22.46 -0.84 -1.96
CA VAL A 267 21.77 -2.13 -1.88
C VAL A 267 22.30 -3.09 -2.93
N GLN A 268 22.21 -4.40 -2.65
CA GLN A 268 22.46 -5.45 -3.63
C GLN A 268 21.16 -6.23 -3.87
N VAL A 269 20.79 -6.46 -5.14
CA VAL A 269 19.68 -7.32 -5.53
C VAL A 269 20.23 -8.63 -6.08
N VAL A 270 19.91 -9.74 -5.41
CA VAL A 270 20.46 -11.08 -5.69
C VAL A 270 19.32 -11.97 -6.19
N TYR A 271 19.40 -12.36 -7.45
CA TYR A 271 18.42 -13.25 -8.08
C TYR A 271 18.72 -14.72 -7.78
N LYS A 272 17.77 -15.59 -8.13
CA LYS A 272 17.84 -17.04 -7.93
C LYS A 272 19.21 -17.64 -8.31
N ASP A 273 19.69 -18.53 -7.44
CA ASP A 273 20.98 -19.24 -7.54
C ASP A 273 22.21 -18.30 -7.61
N GLU A 274 22.08 -17.05 -7.16
CA GLU A 274 23.11 -15.99 -7.25
C GLU A 274 23.65 -15.74 -8.67
N LYS A 275 22.94 -16.24 -9.70
CA LYS A 275 23.33 -16.09 -11.12
C LYS A 275 23.44 -14.63 -11.56
N ARG A 276 22.75 -13.74 -10.86
CA ARG A 276 22.77 -12.30 -11.10
C ARG A 276 22.73 -11.55 -9.78
N VAL A 277 23.74 -10.70 -9.56
CA VAL A 277 23.81 -9.75 -8.45
C VAL A 277 23.91 -8.34 -9.04
N LEU A 278 22.93 -7.50 -8.76
CA LEU A 278 22.93 -6.09 -9.13
C LEU A 278 23.30 -5.26 -7.91
N THR A 279 24.44 -4.57 -7.96
CA THR A 279 24.88 -3.69 -6.88
C THR A 279 24.59 -2.24 -7.26
N HIS A 280 23.72 -1.58 -6.50
CA HIS A 280 23.46 -0.16 -6.65
C HIS A 280 24.40 0.62 -5.74
N THR A 281 25.18 1.53 -6.32
CA THR A 281 26.13 2.40 -5.60
C THR A 281 25.70 3.85 -5.69
N SER A 282 26.10 4.63 -4.68
CA SER A 282 25.75 6.05 -4.61
C SER A 282 26.46 6.85 -5.70
N SER A 283 25.68 7.71 -6.36
CA SER A 283 26.13 8.73 -7.30
C SER A 283 26.11 10.14 -6.70
N GLN A 284 26.19 10.26 -5.37
CA GLN A 284 26.14 11.53 -4.64
C GLN A 284 26.94 12.65 -5.32
N LYS A 285 26.27 13.79 -5.52
CA LYS A 285 26.84 14.99 -6.14
C LYS A 285 27.59 15.85 -5.12
N GLU A 286 26.91 16.18 -4.02
CA GLU A 286 27.44 17.02 -2.95
C GLU A 286 27.40 16.25 -1.62
N PRO A 287 28.49 16.28 -0.82
CA PRO A 287 28.50 15.65 0.50
C PRO A 287 27.43 16.23 1.41
N TRP A 288 26.63 15.35 2.02
CA TRP A 288 25.73 15.74 3.09
C TRP A 288 26.52 15.95 4.40
N THR A 289 26.26 17.05 5.09
CA THR A 289 27.04 17.46 6.29
C THR A 289 26.21 17.59 7.56
N LEU A 290 24.88 17.58 7.47
CA LEU A 290 24.01 17.74 8.63
C LEU A 290 23.80 16.38 9.33
N PRO A 291 23.65 16.34 10.66
CA PRO A 291 23.26 15.11 11.36
C PRO A 291 21.93 14.54 10.84
N ILE A 292 21.82 13.20 10.80
CA ILE A 292 20.63 12.48 10.35
C ILE A 292 20.21 11.47 11.43
N ALA A 293 18.92 11.44 11.72
CA ALA A 293 18.29 10.38 12.49
C ALA A 293 17.07 9.84 11.73
N ILE A 294 16.75 8.56 11.95
CA ILE A 294 15.66 7.86 11.28
C ILE A 294 14.75 7.25 12.34
N LEU A 295 13.45 7.51 12.27
CA LEU A 295 12.43 6.81 13.06
C LEU A 295 11.92 5.60 12.28
N VAL A 296 11.88 4.45 12.95
CA VAL A 296 11.41 3.19 12.38
C VAL A 296 10.55 2.41 13.37
N ASP A 297 9.66 1.57 12.84
CA ASP A 297 8.83 0.68 13.63
C ASP A 297 8.67 -0.70 12.95
N GLY A 298 7.88 -1.59 13.58
CA GLY A 298 7.58 -2.92 13.03
C GLY A 298 6.85 -2.93 11.68
N HIS A 299 6.38 -1.77 11.19
CA HIS A 299 5.70 -1.62 9.90
C HIS A 299 6.62 -0.99 8.83
N THR A 300 7.77 -0.44 9.21
CA THR A 300 8.83 -0.04 8.28
C THR A 300 9.32 -1.27 7.51
N ALA A 301 9.07 -1.31 6.19
CA ALA A 301 9.33 -2.50 5.37
C ALA A 301 9.97 -2.19 4.01
N SER A 302 10.64 -3.19 3.43
CA SER A 302 11.07 -3.21 2.03
C SER A 302 11.96 -2.01 1.68
N SER A 303 11.54 -1.12 0.76
CA SER A 303 12.31 0.07 0.38
C SER A 303 12.62 1.00 1.56
N ALA A 304 11.73 1.09 2.56
CA ALA A 304 12.00 1.86 3.77
C ALA A 304 13.17 1.24 4.57
N GLU A 305 13.25 -0.09 4.59
CA GLU A 305 14.37 -0.83 5.19
C GLU A 305 15.65 -0.69 4.36
N VAL A 306 15.55 -0.68 3.02
CA VAL A 306 16.69 -0.40 2.13
C VAL A 306 17.29 0.97 2.44
N LEU A 307 16.46 2.02 2.50
CA LEU A 307 16.91 3.36 2.84
C LEU A 307 17.52 3.42 4.25
N THR A 308 16.85 2.80 5.22
CA THR A 308 17.33 2.71 6.61
C THR A 308 18.71 2.04 6.66
N ALA A 309 18.89 0.88 6.02
CA ALA A 309 20.16 0.16 5.98
C ALA A 309 21.26 0.98 5.29
N ALA A 310 20.94 1.60 4.15
CA ALA A 310 21.90 2.42 3.41
C ALA A 310 22.40 3.61 4.23
N LEU A 311 21.49 4.34 4.90
CA LEU A 311 21.86 5.51 5.70
C LEU A 311 22.54 5.13 7.01
N LYS A 312 22.07 4.07 7.68
CA LYS A 312 22.68 3.53 8.90
C LYS A 312 24.11 3.06 8.64
N ASP A 313 24.32 2.25 7.61
CA ASP A 313 25.61 1.60 7.36
C ASP A 313 26.62 2.51 6.66
N MET A 314 26.15 3.46 5.82
CA MET A 314 27.04 4.23 4.94
C MET A 314 26.99 5.75 5.15
N ALA A 315 25.93 6.29 5.77
CA ALA A 315 25.78 7.74 5.98
C ALA A 315 25.82 8.16 7.46
N GLY A 316 26.06 7.23 8.39
CA GLY A 316 26.18 7.52 9.82
C GLY A 316 24.88 7.93 10.51
N ALA A 317 23.71 7.67 9.89
CA ALA A 317 22.43 8.02 10.46
C ALA A 317 22.13 7.19 11.73
N GLN A 318 21.57 7.82 12.75
CA GLN A 318 21.11 7.14 13.97
C GLN A 318 19.68 6.62 13.78
N VAL A 319 19.48 5.31 13.89
CA VAL A 319 18.16 4.67 13.79
C VAL A 319 17.54 4.54 15.19
N VAL A 320 16.32 5.05 15.36
CA VAL A 320 15.60 5.09 16.64
C VAL A 320 14.22 4.49 16.47
N GLY A 321 13.76 3.74 17.48
CA GLY A 321 12.40 3.20 17.52
C GLY A 321 12.40 1.69 17.75
N GLU A 322 11.66 0.95 16.95
CA GLU A 322 11.54 -0.50 17.07
C GLU A 322 12.19 -1.22 15.88
N LYS A 323 12.40 -2.53 16.01
CA LYS A 323 12.91 -3.36 14.92
C LYS A 323 11.96 -3.33 13.73
N THR A 324 12.52 -3.21 12.52
CA THR A 324 11.74 -3.16 11.28
C THR A 324 11.11 -4.51 10.89
N PHE A 325 10.24 -4.50 9.90
CA PHE A 325 9.42 -5.66 9.49
C PHE A 325 10.23 -6.88 9.01
N GLY A 326 11.33 -6.68 8.28
CA GLY A 326 12.16 -7.74 7.73
C GLY A 326 11.74 -8.22 6.34
N LYS A 327 11.34 -7.32 5.44
CA LYS A 327 11.00 -7.69 4.05
C LYS A 327 12.24 -7.61 3.14
N GLY A 328 13.13 -8.60 3.30
CA GLY A 328 14.37 -8.77 2.53
C GLY A 328 14.22 -9.31 1.08
N ILE A 329 13.08 -9.12 0.43
CA ILE A 329 12.77 -9.71 -0.88
C ILE A 329 12.28 -8.66 -1.87
N VAL A 330 12.45 -8.92 -3.16
CA VAL A 330 12.05 -8.05 -4.27
C VAL A 330 10.94 -8.73 -5.06
N GLN A 331 9.82 -8.03 -5.22
CA GLN A 331 8.77 -8.43 -6.14
C GLN A 331 8.91 -7.70 -7.46
N ASN A 332 8.67 -8.43 -8.54
CA ASN A 332 8.44 -7.85 -9.86
C ASN A 332 6.93 -7.75 -10.12
N PHE A 333 6.50 -6.70 -10.81
CA PHE A 333 5.10 -6.43 -11.12
C PHE A 333 4.88 -6.55 -12.62
N ASN A 334 4.50 -7.73 -13.09
CA ASN A 334 4.25 -7.97 -14.50
C ASN A 334 2.78 -7.68 -14.82
N GLN A 335 2.51 -6.50 -15.36
CA GLN A 335 1.17 -6.13 -15.84
C GLN A 335 0.89 -6.80 -17.20
N LEU A 336 -0.27 -7.44 -17.30
CA LEU A 336 -0.80 -8.08 -18.49
C LEU A 336 -1.65 -7.09 -19.29
N LYS A 337 -1.94 -7.43 -20.55
CA LYS A 337 -2.66 -6.54 -21.48
C LYS A 337 -4.10 -6.24 -21.06
N ASP A 338 -4.69 -7.10 -20.23
CA ASP A 338 -6.04 -6.98 -19.68
C ASP A 338 -6.08 -6.20 -18.35
N GLY A 339 -4.95 -5.62 -17.91
CA GLY A 339 -4.84 -4.87 -16.65
C GLY A 339 -4.49 -5.74 -15.44
N SER A 340 -4.58 -7.06 -15.57
CA SER A 340 -4.17 -8.00 -14.50
C SER A 340 -2.67 -7.90 -14.19
N VAL A 341 -2.27 -8.16 -12.95
CA VAL A 341 -0.88 -8.05 -12.49
C VAL A 341 -0.43 -9.35 -11.82
N LEU A 342 0.66 -9.93 -12.32
CA LEU A 342 1.42 -10.94 -11.60
C LEU A 342 2.50 -10.25 -10.77
N LYS A 343 2.30 -10.21 -9.45
CA LYS A 343 3.31 -9.80 -8.48
C LYS A 343 4.05 -11.04 -8.00
N LEU A 344 5.34 -11.15 -8.33
CA LEU A 344 6.12 -12.36 -8.06
C LEU A 344 7.42 -12.02 -7.33
N THR A 345 7.73 -12.76 -6.26
CA THR A 345 9.04 -12.68 -5.61
C THR A 345 10.11 -13.33 -6.49
N GLU A 346 11.02 -12.52 -7.04
CA GLU A 346 12.04 -12.97 -8.01
C GLU A 346 13.48 -12.85 -7.49
N ALA A 347 13.69 -12.06 -6.43
CA ALA A 347 15.01 -11.84 -5.86
C ALA A 347 14.95 -11.55 -4.35
N GLN A 348 16.12 -11.67 -3.71
CA GLN A 348 16.37 -11.11 -2.40
C GLN A 348 17.15 -9.81 -2.52
N TRP A 349 17.07 -8.93 -1.53
CA TRP A 349 17.99 -7.81 -1.43
C TRP A 349 18.87 -7.93 -0.18
N ARG A 350 20.11 -7.44 -0.28
CA ARG A 350 21.09 -7.42 0.82
C ARG A 350 21.48 -5.98 1.15
N THR A 351 21.72 -5.73 2.43
CA THR A 351 22.23 -4.44 2.94
C THR A 351 23.57 -4.08 2.29
N PRO A 352 24.07 -2.84 2.43
CA PRO A 352 25.40 -2.48 1.96
C PRO A 352 26.52 -3.43 2.43
N ASN A 353 26.37 -3.96 3.64
CA ASN A 353 27.29 -4.93 4.25
C ASN A 353 27.01 -6.40 3.85
N GLY A 354 26.14 -6.64 2.88
CA GLY A 354 25.84 -7.98 2.34
C GLY A 354 24.88 -8.83 3.19
N GLN A 355 24.20 -8.25 4.18
CA GLN A 355 23.28 -9.01 5.04
C GLN A 355 21.91 -9.19 4.38
N TRP A 356 21.35 -10.40 4.43
CA TRP A 356 19.96 -10.64 4.05
C TRP A 356 19.05 -10.56 5.29
N ILE A 357 18.18 -9.55 5.31
CA ILE A 357 17.35 -9.21 6.49
C ILE A 357 15.98 -9.89 6.52
N HIS A 358 15.69 -10.80 5.59
CA HIS A 358 14.35 -11.37 5.45
C HIS A 358 13.92 -12.10 6.73
N LYS A 359 12.73 -11.77 7.25
CA LYS A 359 12.16 -12.22 8.54
C LYS A 359 12.99 -11.85 9.77
N LYS A 360 13.99 -10.97 9.62
CA LYS A 360 14.85 -10.50 10.72
C LYS A 360 14.61 -9.03 11.03
N GLY A 361 14.51 -8.20 9.99
CA GLY A 361 14.44 -6.74 10.12
C GLY A 361 15.81 -6.11 10.36
N ILE A 362 15.79 -4.80 10.59
CA ILE A 362 16.91 -3.95 10.95
C ILE A 362 16.71 -3.54 12.39
N GLU A 363 17.70 -3.83 13.23
CA GLU A 363 17.70 -3.37 14.62
C GLU A 363 18.02 -1.87 14.68
N PRO A 364 17.28 -1.07 15.47
CA PRO A 364 17.61 0.32 15.69
C PRO A 364 18.91 0.46 16.48
N ASN A 365 19.61 1.59 16.32
CA ASN A 365 20.73 1.94 17.19
C ASN A 365 20.26 2.21 18.62
N VAL A 366 19.09 2.84 18.76
CA VAL A 366 18.46 3.13 20.05
C VAL A 366 17.03 2.60 20.03
N ALA A 367 16.81 1.51 20.75
CA ALA A 367 15.48 0.94 20.91
C ALA A 367 14.63 1.83 21.82
N VAL A 368 13.47 2.29 21.32
CA VAL A 368 12.51 3.10 22.07
C VAL A 368 11.11 2.62 21.72
N ALA A 369 10.38 2.13 22.72
CA ALA A 369 9.01 1.67 22.54
C ALA A 369 8.06 2.86 22.36
N PRO A 370 7.00 2.73 21.54
CA PRO A 370 5.91 3.69 21.54
C PRO A 370 5.17 3.63 22.89
N PRO A 371 4.42 4.68 23.25
CA PRO A 371 3.60 4.64 24.46
C PRO A 371 2.54 3.55 24.33
N ALA A 372 2.19 2.91 25.46
CA ALA A 372 1.31 1.74 25.47
C ALA A 372 -0.06 1.99 24.77
N TYR A 373 -0.57 3.21 24.82
CA TYR A 373 -1.84 3.56 24.17
C TYR A 373 -1.75 3.58 22.63
N ALA A 374 -0.56 3.77 22.05
CA ALA A 374 -0.36 3.74 20.60
C ALA A 374 -0.37 2.31 20.04
N LEU A 375 -0.24 1.29 20.90
CA LEU A 375 -0.31 -0.13 20.56
C LEU A 375 -1.71 -0.72 20.75
N LEU A 376 -2.69 0.09 21.17
CA LEU A 376 -4.05 -0.38 21.37
C LEU A 376 -4.69 -0.78 20.02
N PRO A 377 -5.51 -1.85 20.00
CA PRO A 377 -6.22 -2.26 18.79
C PRO A 377 -7.09 -1.12 18.24
N ARG A 378 -7.21 -1.08 16.91
CA ARG A 378 -8.20 -0.22 16.27
C ARG A 378 -9.61 -0.69 16.65
N LEU A 379 -10.50 0.26 16.87
CA LEU A 379 -11.91 -0.01 17.08
C LEU A 379 -12.60 -0.14 15.72
N ASP A 380 -13.34 -1.22 15.52
CA ASP A 380 -14.10 -1.44 14.27
C ASP A 380 -15.23 -0.40 14.13
N ALA A 381 -15.61 -0.11 12.89
CA ALA A 381 -16.81 0.68 12.59
C ALA A 381 -18.09 -0.03 13.09
N GLY A 382 -19.12 0.76 13.42
CA GLY A 382 -20.36 0.28 14.01
C GLY A 382 -20.24 -0.04 15.52
N LEU A 383 -19.27 0.56 16.20
CA LEU A 383 -19.08 0.41 17.64
C LEU A 383 -20.30 0.94 18.38
N LYS A 384 -20.80 0.15 19.32
CA LYS A 384 -21.83 0.58 20.28
C LYS A 384 -21.60 -0.14 21.60
N LEU A 385 -20.96 0.54 22.54
CA LEU A 385 -20.71 0.05 23.90
C LEU A 385 -21.51 0.87 24.90
N LYS A 386 -22.12 0.21 25.88
CA LYS A 386 -22.94 0.81 26.94
C LYS A 386 -22.79 0.06 28.26
N ALA A 387 -23.39 0.61 29.31
CA ALA A 387 -23.41 0.00 30.64
C ALA A 387 -23.79 -1.49 30.60
N GLY A 388 -22.96 -2.32 31.23
CA GLY A 388 -23.11 -3.77 31.30
C GLY A 388 -22.43 -4.55 30.17
N ASP A 389 -21.98 -3.91 29.10
CA ASP A 389 -21.16 -4.57 28.08
C ASP A 389 -19.78 -4.95 28.65
N TYR A 390 -19.14 -5.95 28.06
CA TYR A 390 -17.82 -6.41 28.50
C TYR A 390 -16.99 -6.97 27.35
N GLY A 391 -15.67 -7.06 27.54
CA GLY A 391 -14.73 -7.68 26.61
C GLY A 391 -13.65 -6.72 26.09
N ASP A 392 -12.87 -7.18 25.11
CA ASP A 392 -11.64 -6.50 24.67
C ASP A 392 -11.88 -5.09 24.12
N LYS A 393 -13.03 -4.84 23.50
CA LYS A 393 -13.41 -3.51 23.02
C LYS A 393 -13.62 -2.53 24.17
N VAL A 394 -14.24 -2.97 25.27
CA VAL A 394 -14.40 -2.17 26.49
C VAL A 394 -13.04 -1.88 27.12
N VAL A 395 -12.18 -2.89 27.26
CA VAL A 395 -10.79 -2.72 27.76
C VAL A 395 -10.03 -1.69 26.92
N THR A 396 -10.19 -1.76 25.60
CA THR A 396 -9.52 -0.84 24.68
C THR A 396 -9.99 0.61 24.90
N VAL A 397 -11.30 0.85 24.95
CA VAL A 397 -11.87 2.17 25.23
C VAL A 397 -11.44 2.69 26.60
N GLN A 398 -11.45 1.83 27.62
CA GLN A 398 -11.00 2.19 28.98
C GLN A 398 -9.55 2.67 28.99
N LYS A 399 -8.64 1.91 28.36
CA LYS A 399 -7.22 2.27 28.25
C LYS A 399 -6.99 3.54 27.43
N MET A 400 -7.76 3.71 26.34
CA MET A 400 -7.70 4.92 25.53
C MET A 400 -8.09 6.16 26.33
N LEU A 401 -9.21 6.10 27.08
CA LEU A 401 -9.69 7.18 27.94
C LEU A 401 -8.72 7.50 29.07
N GLN A 402 -8.17 6.49 29.74
CA GLN A 402 -7.14 6.66 30.77
C GLN A 402 -5.91 7.39 30.23
N ALA A 403 -5.47 7.04 29.02
CA ALA A 403 -4.32 7.68 28.38
C ALA A 403 -4.52 9.16 28.05
N ILE A 404 -5.78 9.61 27.88
CA ILE A 404 -6.14 11.03 27.73
C ILE A 404 -6.70 11.66 29.01
N GLY A 405 -6.51 11.00 30.17
CA GLY A 405 -6.73 11.57 31.50
C GLY A 405 -8.11 11.38 32.11
N TYR A 406 -8.90 10.42 31.61
CA TYR A 406 -10.21 10.08 32.20
C TYR A 406 -10.13 8.80 33.01
N ASP A 407 -10.57 8.87 34.26
CA ASP A 407 -10.59 7.72 35.16
C ASP A 407 -11.77 6.79 34.82
N THR A 408 -11.45 5.60 34.32
CA THR A 408 -12.42 4.53 34.01
C THR A 408 -12.45 3.43 35.06
N GLY A 409 -11.90 3.69 36.26
CA GLY A 409 -11.80 2.73 37.34
C GLY A 409 -10.73 1.66 37.09
N THR A 410 -11.00 0.41 37.47
CA THR A 410 -10.00 -0.66 37.52
C THR A 410 -9.60 -1.21 36.14
N GLY A 411 -10.23 -0.75 35.05
CA GLY A 411 -10.02 -1.33 33.72
C GLY A 411 -10.42 -2.81 33.66
N SER A 412 -11.50 -3.17 34.36
CA SER A 412 -12.01 -4.54 34.53
C SER A 412 -12.42 -5.22 33.22
N GLY A 413 -12.51 -4.46 32.12
CA GLY A 413 -13.10 -4.90 30.87
C GLY A 413 -14.62 -4.99 30.90
N ILE A 414 -15.24 -4.47 31.96
CA ILE A 414 -16.69 -4.30 32.09
C ILE A 414 -16.99 -2.81 31.95
N TYR A 415 -18.02 -2.47 31.20
CA TYR A 415 -18.50 -1.11 31.03
C TYR A 415 -19.35 -0.75 32.25
N ASP A 416 -18.66 -0.42 33.33
CA ASP A 416 -19.23 -0.09 34.63
C ASP A 416 -19.59 1.39 34.75
N GLU A 417 -20.12 1.78 35.92
CA GLU A 417 -20.52 3.16 36.20
C GLU A 417 -19.36 4.15 36.09
N ALA A 418 -18.13 3.73 36.44
CA ALA A 418 -16.92 4.55 36.26
C ALA A 418 -16.61 4.79 34.79
N THR A 419 -16.71 3.75 33.96
CA THR A 419 -16.51 3.84 32.51
C THR A 419 -17.58 4.73 31.86
N GLU A 420 -18.86 4.54 32.23
CA GLU A 420 -19.96 5.37 31.73
C GLU A 420 -19.77 6.84 32.12
N ALA A 421 -19.41 7.13 33.38
CA ALA A 421 -19.14 8.47 33.87
C ALA A 421 -17.96 9.13 33.12
N ALA A 422 -16.88 8.38 32.90
CA ALA A 422 -15.71 8.83 32.13
C ALA A 422 -16.08 9.19 30.69
N VAL A 423 -16.86 8.34 30.02
CA VAL A 423 -17.34 8.58 28.65
C VAL A 423 -18.25 9.79 28.59
N ARG A 424 -19.17 9.93 29.55
CA ARG A 424 -20.06 11.10 29.64
C ARG A 424 -19.28 12.39 29.85
N ALA A 425 -18.28 12.37 30.74
CA ALA A 425 -17.40 13.52 30.98
C ALA A 425 -16.58 13.88 29.74
N PHE A 426 -16.04 12.87 29.03
CA PHE A 426 -15.34 13.05 27.76
C PHE A 426 -16.26 13.69 26.72
N GLN A 427 -17.45 13.14 26.52
CA GLN A 427 -18.44 13.65 25.57
C GLN A 427 -18.81 15.11 25.87
N GLN A 428 -19.04 15.46 27.14
CA GLN A 428 -19.33 16.85 27.53
C GLN A 428 -18.17 17.79 27.17
N LYS A 429 -16.92 17.40 27.47
CA LYS A 429 -15.73 18.21 27.16
C LYS A 429 -15.56 18.39 25.65
N GLU A 430 -15.85 17.36 24.87
CA GLU A 430 -15.71 17.35 23.41
C GLU A 430 -16.95 17.86 22.67
N SER A 431 -17.94 18.42 23.39
CA SER A 431 -19.21 18.91 22.82
C SER A 431 -19.99 17.85 22.02
N LEU A 432 -19.89 16.60 22.44
CA LEU A 432 -20.68 15.47 21.92
C LEU A 432 -21.95 15.27 22.75
N PRO A 433 -22.98 14.58 22.22
CA PRO A 433 -24.10 14.11 23.03
C PRO A 433 -23.59 13.26 24.19
N ALA A 434 -23.82 13.74 25.42
CA ALA A 434 -23.35 13.12 26.65
C ALA A 434 -24.23 11.92 27.04
N THR A 435 -24.23 10.87 26.22
CA THR A 435 -25.06 9.67 26.39
C THR A 435 -24.51 8.73 27.46
N GLY A 436 -23.18 8.73 27.65
CA GLY A 436 -22.48 7.70 28.42
C GLY A 436 -22.27 6.39 27.64
N GLU A 437 -22.67 6.34 26.37
CA GLU A 437 -22.40 5.22 25.47
C GLU A 437 -21.22 5.55 24.55
N THR A 438 -20.36 4.58 24.23
CA THR A 438 -19.29 4.76 23.26
C THR A 438 -19.74 4.26 21.88
N ASN A 439 -20.07 5.21 21.00
CA ASN A 439 -20.34 4.96 19.58
C ASN A 439 -19.14 5.32 18.68
N ASP A 440 -19.27 5.17 17.37
CA ASP A 440 -18.20 5.49 16.40
C ASP A 440 -17.71 6.93 16.53
N ARG A 441 -18.63 7.90 16.69
CA ARG A 441 -18.27 9.31 16.86
C ARG A 441 -17.42 9.54 18.12
N THR A 442 -17.82 8.92 19.23
CA THR A 442 -17.07 9.02 20.50
C THR A 442 -15.71 8.36 20.36
N ALA A 443 -15.62 7.17 19.78
CA ALA A 443 -14.37 6.46 19.53
C ALA A 443 -13.42 7.25 18.63
N TYR A 444 -13.92 7.84 17.53
CA TYR A 444 -13.14 8.70 16.64
C TYR A 444 -12.56 9.91 17.39
N ARG A 445 -13.36 10.58 18.22
CA ARG A 445 -12.87 11.73 19.02
C ARG A 445 -11.84 11.31 20.06
N ILE A 446 -11.96 10.13 20.66
CA ILE A 446 -10.93 9.59 21.57
C ILE A 446 -9.62 9.38 20.79
N LEU A 447 -9.69 8.78 19.60
CA LEU A 447 -8.52 8.56 18.74
C LEU A 447 -7.87 9.87 18.28
N ASP A 448 -8.66 10.89 17.94
CA ASP A 448 -8.17 12.24 17.59
C ASP A 448 -7.37 12.85 18.76
N ARG A 449 -7.88 12.75 19.99
CA ARG A 449 -7.19 13.23 21.20
C ARG A 449 -5.91 12.44 21.50
N LEU A 450 -5.93 11.12 21.31
CA LEU A 450 -4.73 10.30 21.43
C LEU A 450 -3.68 10.65 20.37
N THR A 451 -4.10 10.95 19.15
CA THR A 451 -3.21 11.37 18.06
C THR A 451 -2.55 12.70 18.37
N ALA A 452 -3.33 13.69 18.82
CA ALA A 452 -2.81 14.98 19.26
C ALA A 452 -1.82 14.83 20.44
N LYS A 453 -2.14 13.96 21.41
CA LYS A 453 -1.21 13.62 22.50
C LYS A 453 0.07 12.98 21.98
N PHE A 454 -0.03 12.01 21.07
CA PHE A 454 1.13 11.34 20.50
C PHE A 454 2.04 12.31 19.73
N GLN A 455 1.47 13.25 18.97
CA GLN A 455 2.27 14.26 18.25
C GLN A 455 3.13 15.13 19.17
N THR A 456 2.71 15.34 20.43
CA THR A 456 3.42 16.17 21.41
C THR A 456 4.30 15.35 22.36
N GLU A 457 3.95 14.09 22.62
CA GLU A 457 4.61 13.21 23.59
C GLU A 457 5.20 11.96 22.94
N ASP A 458 5.69 12.06 21.71
CA ASP A 458 6.30 10.93 21.00
C ASP A 458 7.71 10.63 21.57
N PRO A 459 7.89 9.52 22.32
CA PRO A 459 9.18 9.21 22.94
C PRO A 459 10.27 8.90 21.90
N GLN A 460 9.91 8.32 20.76
CA GLN A 460 10.86 7.97 19.70
C GLN A 460 11.38 9.22 19.02
N ARG A 461 10.46 10.13 18.64
CA ARG A 461 10.80 11.44 18.06
C ARG A 461 11.64 12.27 19.02
N ASN A 462 11.23 12.36 20.28
CA ASN A 462 11.96 13.11 21.31
C ASN A 462 13.39 12.58 21.47
N LYS A 463 13.57 11.25 21.49
CA LYS A 463 14.90 10.66 21.58
C LYS A 463 15.74 10.92 20.34
N ALA A 464 15.16 10.85 19.14
CA ALA A 464 15.89 11.17 17.91
C ALA A 464 16.32 12.65 17.86
N ILE A 465 15.46 13.58 18.27
CA ILE A 465 15.80 15.01 18.38
C ILE A 465 16.94 15.24 19.38
N GLU A 466 16.93 14.56 20.53
CA GLU A 466 18.02 14.61 21.51
C GLU A 466 19.36 14.17 20.89
N LEU A 467 19.38 13.06 20.16
CA LEU A 467 20.59 12.56 19.49
C LEU A 467 21.09 13.51 18.40
N LEU A 468 20.18 14.09 17.62
CA LEU A 468 20.51 15.08 16.59
C LEU A 468 21.17 16.33 17.19
N LYS A 469 20.63 16.85 18.29
CA LYS A 469 21.19 17.99 19.01
C LYS A 469 22.59 17.71 19.55
N ALA A 470 22.80 16.51 20.11
CA ALA A 470 24.12 16.11 20.59
C ALA A 470 25.14 16.04 19.44
N ALA A 471 24.74 15.50 18.28
CA ALA A 471 25.59 15.45 17.10
C ALA A 471 25.91 16.84 16.52
N GLU A 472 24.93 17.75 16.48
CA GLU A 472 25.13 19.14 16.05
C GLU A 472 26.12 19.88 16.98
N ALA A 473 25.94 19.74 18.29
CA ALA A 473 26.83 20.34 19.29
C ALA A 473 28.27 19.83 19.14
N ALA A 474 28.46 18.52 18.97
CA ALA A 474 29.77 17.92 18.76
C ALA A 474 30.45 18.45 17.48
N ALA A 475 29.70 18.55 16.37
CA ALA A 475 30.18 19.11 15.11
C ALA A 475 30.56 20.60 15.22
N SER A 476 29.89 21.34 16.12
CA SER A 476 30.15 22.76 16.39
C SER A 476 31.39 22.97 17.26
N SER A 477 31.67 22.06 18.20
CA SER A 477 32.83 22.13 19.11
C SER A 477 34.16 21.62 18.53
N GLY A 478 34.10 20.91 17.39
CA GLY A 478 35.29 20.38 16.70
C GLY A 478 35.85 21.31 15.61
N LYS A 479 35.29 22.50 15.45
CA LYS A 479 35.83 23.62 14.68
C LYS A 479 36.48 24.62 15.63
#